data_AF-A0A800FJH8-F1
#
_entry.id   AF-A0A800FJH8-F1
#
_cell.length_a   1.000
_cell.length_b   1.000
_cell.length_c   1.000
_cell.angle_alpha   90.00
_cell.angle_beta   90.00
_cell.angle_gamma   90.00
#
_symmetry.space_group_name_H-M   'P 1'
#
loop_
_entity.id
_entity.type
_entity.pdbx_description
1 polymer ?
#
loop_
_entity_poly.entity_id
_entity_poly.type
_entity_poly.pdbx_seq_one_letter_code
_entity_poly.pdbx_strand_id
1 'polypeptide(L)'
;MRKIFGLILTSGLLMTNVWADIDCPADSALHIDMRTMLPDGSPNPTYGQEIATGICGCLDFVDGVQIDENTITFTVRMVDNESIRGVELDVYHNAGDVLHYGPEAYEDANGNGNYDSGESFTDLDG
;
A
#
# COMPACT_ATOMS: atom_id res chain seq x y z
N MET A 1 -6.16 -37.67 -35.41
CA MET A 1 -6.69 -36.41 -34.86
C MET A 1 -7.39 -36.53 -33.49
N ARG A 2 -7.37 -37.68 -32.80
CA ARG A 2 -8.10 -37.87 -31.52
C ARG A 2 -7.26 -37.69 -30.25
N LYS A 3 -5.92 -37.62 -30.38
CA LYS A 3 -4.99 -37.48 -29.25
C LYS A 3 -4.47 -36.04 -29.02
N ILE A 4 -4.63 -35.15 -30.00
CA ILE A 4 -4.17 -33.74 -29.92
C ILE A 4 -5.24 -32.85 -29.24
N PHE A 5 -6.52 -33.21 -29.37
CA PHE A 5 -7.62 -32.46 -28.75
C PHE A 5 -7.64 -32.51 -27.21
N GLY A 6 -7.10 -33.58 -26.60
CA GLY A 6 -7.03 -33.70 -25.15
C GLY A 6 -5.97 -32.79 -24.51
N LEU A 7 -4.95 -32.39 -25.25
CA LEU A 7 -3.85 -31.56 -24.73
C LEU A 7 -4.18 -30.06 -24.77
N ILE A 8 -5.06 -29.64 -25.69
CA ILE A 8 -5.49 -28.24 -25.81
C ILE A 8 -6.53 -27.90 -24.74
N LEU A 9 -7.35 -28.88 -24.32
CA LEU A 9 -8.41 -28.66 -23.32
C LEU A 9 -7.86 -28.51 -21.90
N THR A 10 -6.69 -29.08 -21.58
CA THR A 10 -6.07 -28.96 -20.24
C THR A 10 -5.13 -27.77 -20.11
N SER A 11 -4.62 -27.23 -21.23
CA SER A 11 -3.71 -26.08 -21.21
C SER A 11 -4.42 -24.72 -21.08
N GLY A 12 -5.74 -24.66 -21.28
CA GLY A 12 -6.55 -23.44 -21.15
C GLY A 12 -7.14 -23.21 -19.75
N LEU A 13 -6.87 -24.11 -18.79
CA LEU A 13 -7.45 -24.07 -17.43
C LEU A 13 -6.49 -23.48 -16.38
N LEU A 14 -5.35 -22.94 -16.81
CA LEU A 14 -4.36 -22.29 -15.95
C LEU A 14 -4.28 -20.82 -16.39
N MET A 15 -4.29 -19.93 -15.40
CA MET A 15 -4.26 -18.46 -15.52
C MET A 15 -5.63 -17.75 -15.57
N THR A 16 -6.55 -18.10 -14.68
CA THR A 16 -7.45 -17.06 -14.13
C THR A 16 -6.82 -16.56 -12.83
N ASN A 17 -5.86 -15.64 -12.94
CA ASN A 17 -5.56 -14.75 -11.82
C ASN A 17 -6.75 -13.80 -11.72
N VAL A 18 -7.83 -14.25 -11.07
CA VAL A 18 -8.87 -13.35 -10.60
C VAL A 18 -8.27 -12.66 -9.40
N TRP A 19 -7.56 -11.56 -9.65
CA TRP A 19 -7.35 -10.58 -8.60
C TRP A 19 -8.76 -10.14 -8.24
N ALA A 20 -9.23 -10.51 -7.05
CA ALA A 20 -10.47 -9.95 -6.52
C ALA A 20 -10.29 -8.42 -6.59
N ASP A 21 -11.05 -7.78 -7.48
CA ASP A 21 -11.15 -6.34 -7.52
C ASP A 21 -11.67 -5.90 -6.14
N ILE A 22 -11.12 -4.83 -5.61
CA ILE A 22 -11.56 -4.31 -4.33
C ILE A 22 -12.98 -3.78 -4.54
N ASP A 23 -13.97 -4.39 -3.87
CA ASP A 23 -15.36 -3.96 -4.00
C ASP A 23 -15.51 -2.58 -3.34
N CYS A 24 -15.38 -1.54 -4.17
CA CYS A 24 -15.44 -0.14 -3.77
C CYS A 24 -16.69 0.53 -4.35
N PRO A 25 -17.90 0.20 -3.86
CA PRO A 25 -19.13 0.77 -4.39
C PRO A 25 -19.21 2.26 -4.09
N ALA A 26 -19.59 3.03 -5.11
CA ALA A 26 -19.79 4.48 -5.09
C ALA A 26 -20.82 4.94 -4.03
N ASP A 27 -21.68 4.04 -3.57
CA ASP A 27 -22.77 4.31 -2.63
C ASP A 27 -22.30 4.37 -1.16
N SER A 28 -21.01 4.15 -0.88
CA SER A 28 -20.45 4.19 0.47
C SER A 28 -19.88 5.55 0.89
N ALA A 29 -19.68 6.49 -0.05
CA ALA A 29 -19.27 7.87 0.24
C ALA A 29 -20.46 8.80 0.19
N LEU A 30 -20.73 9.43 1.34
CA LEU A 30 -21.89 10.24 1.58
C LEU A 30 -21.45 11.68 1.88
N HIS A 31 -22.12 12.65 1.26
CA HIS A 31 -21.89 14.07 1.51
C HIS A 31 -23.22 14.77 1.77
N ILE A 32 -23.24 15.67 2.76
CA ILE A 32 -24.38 16.56 2.96
C ILE A 32 -24.27 17.71 1.97
N ASP A 33 -25.21 17.81 1.03
CA ASP A 33 -25.20 18.88 0.04
C ASP A 33 -25.55 20.23 0.68
N MET A 34 -24.52 21.05 0.91
CA MET A 34 -24.67 22.36 1.54
C MET A 34 -24.91 23.50 0.54
N ARG A 35 -25.04 23.21 -0.76
CA ARG A 35 -25.30 24.25 -1.76
C ARG A 35 -26.72 24.74 -1.60
N THR A 36 -26.91 26.04 -1.40
CA THR A 36 -28.24 26.64 -1.29
C THR A 36 -28.86 26.91 -2.66
N MET A 37 -28.04 27.08 -3.69
CA MET A 37 -28.44 27.38 -5.06
C MET A 37 -27.71 26.47 -6.05
N LEU A 38 -28.38 26.12 -7.16
CA LEU A 38 -27.78 25.49 -8.32
C LEU A 38 -27.00 26.51 -9.17
N PRO A 39 -26.14 26.06 -10.10
CA PRO A 39 -25.37 26.96 -10.99
C PRO A 39 -26.24 27.89 -11.85
N ASP A 40 -27.51 27.55 -12.07
CA ASP A 40 -28.50 28.36 -12.76
C ASP A 40 -29.19 29.41 -11.84
N GLY A 41 -28.83 29.44 -10.56
CA GLY A 41 -29.38 30.34 -9.54
C GLY A 41 -30.70 29.89 -8.92
N SER A 42 -31.23 28.72 -9.29
CA SER A 42 -32.45 28.16 -8.67
C SER A 42 -32.15 27.53 -7.29
N PRO A 43 -33.14 27.44 -6.37
CA PRO A 43 -32.95 26.77 -5.09
C PRO A 43 -32.55 25.30 -5.25
N ASN A 44 -31.56 24.84 -4.49
CA ASN A 44 -31.09 23.47 -4.58
C ASN A 44 -32.07 22.48 -3.91
N PRO A 45 -32.68 21.54 -4.66
CA PRO A 45 -33.62 20.57 -4.09
C PRO A 45 -32.97 19.55 -3.15
N THR A 46 -31.66 19.34 -3.25
CA THR A 46 -30.91 18.41 -2.40
C THR A 46 -30.26 19.08 -1.19
N TYR A 47 -30.54 20.37 -0.92
CA TYR A 47 -29.95 21.09 0.21
C TYR A 47 -30.24 20.38 1.55
N GLY A 48 -29.17 20.07 2.28
CA GLY A 48 -29.23 19.38 3.57
C GLY A 48 -29.54 17.88 3.46
N GLN A 49 -29.61 17.32 2.25
CA GLN A 49 -29.73 15.88 2.03
C GLN A 49 -28.36 15.22 1.94
N GLU A 50 -28.30 13.97 2.36
CA GLU A 50 -27.15 13.10 2.15
C GLU A 50 -27.21 12.53 0.74
N ILE A 51 -26.17 12.78 -0.05
CA ILE A 51 -26.02 12.30 -1.42
C ILE A 51 -24.82 11.37 -1.51
N ALA A 52 -25.00 10.23 -2.18
CA ALA A 52 -23.88 9.39 -2.59
C ALA A 52 -23.04 10.16 -3.61
N THR A 53 -21.80 10.45 -3.27
CA THR A 53 -20.92 11.25 -4.12
C THR A 53 -20.18 10.40 -5.14
N GLY A 54 -20.06 9.08 -4.88
CA GLY A 54 -19.18 8.21 -5.64
C GLY A 54 -17.70 8.51 -5.42
N ILE A 55 -17.35 9.24 -4.35
CA ILE A 55 -15.99 9.70 -4.03
C ILE A 55 -15.40 8.82 -2.91
N CYS A 56 -15.62 7.52 -2.99
CA CYS A 56 -15.20 6.60 -1.94
C CYS A 56 -13.71 6.28 -2.07
N GLY A 57 -12.98 6.42 -0.96
CA GLY A 57 -11.72 5.74 -0.73
C GLY A 57 -11.99 4.41 -0.03
N CYS A 58 -11.53 3.30 -0.60
CA CYS A 58 -11.61 1.97 -0.04
C CYS A 58 -10.23 1.43 0.29
N LEU A 59 -10.14 0.74 1.42
CA LEU A 59 -8.96 0.01 1.87
C LEU A 59 -9.32 -1.46 2.00
N ASP A 60 -8.49 -2.31 1.42
CA ASP A 60 -8.61 -3.75 1.54
C ASP A 60 -7.26 -4.37 1.90
N PHE A 61 -7.32 -5.48 2.62
CA PHE A 61 -6.17 -6.22 3.08
C PHE A 61 -6.22 -7.60 2.44
N VAL A 62 -5.13 -8.00 1.80
CA VAL A 62 -5.00 -9.41 1.42
C VAL A 62 -4.84 -10.22 2.71
N ASP A 63 -5.64 -11.28 2.85
CA ASP A 63 -5.61 -12.11 4.05
C ASP A 63 -4.23 -12.76 4.25
N GLY A 64 -3.71 -12.61 5.46
CA GLY A 64 -2.42 -13.11 5.87
C GLY A 64 -1.22 -12.24 5.52
N VAL A 65 -0.08 -12.66 6.07
CA VAL A 65 1.23 -12.10 5.80
C VAL A 65 2.05 -13.22 5.17
N GLN A 66 2.70 -12.94 4.05
CA GLN A 66 3.62 -13.89 3.43
C GLN A 66 5.01 -13.69 4.02
N ILE A 67 5.58 -14.76 4.57
CA ILE A 67 6.92 -14.76 5.14
C ILE A 67 7.78 -15.70 4.30
N ASP A 68 8.87 -15.18 3.76
CA ASP A 68 9.86 -15.94 2.99
C ASP A 68 11.26 -15.58 3.47
N GLU A 69 11.89 -16.48 4.23
CA GLU A 69 13.20 -16.31 4.89
C GLU A 69 13.38 -14.94 5.57
N ASN A 70 13.91 -13.96 4.84
CA ASN A 70 14.19 -12.60 5.31
C ASN A 70 13.19 -11.54 4.80
N THR A 71 12.11 -11.95 4.15
CA THR A 71 11.12 -11.06 3.54
C THR A 71 9.76 -11.26 4.19
N ILE A 72 9.18 -10.16 4.68
CA ILE A 72 7.80 -10.09 5.14
C ILE A 72 7.02 -9.26 4.12
N THR A 73 6.02 -9.88 3.49
CA THR A 73 5.12 -9.21 2.55
C THR A 73 3.72 -9.13 3.14
N PHE A 74 3.23 -7.92 3.33
CA PHE A 74 1.81 -7.63 3.56
C PHE A 74 1.32 -6.75 2.42
N THR A 75 0.05 -6.90 2.04
CA THR A 75 -0.53 -6.13 0.92
C THR A 75 -1.70 -5.32 1.42
N VAL A 76 -1.58 -3.99 1.32
CA VAL A 76 -2.69 -3.05 1.46
C VAL A 76 -3.08 -2.59 0.06
N ARG A 77 -4.36 -2.74 -0.28
CA ARG A 77 -4.93 -2.24 -1.52
C ARG A 77 -5.74 -0.99 -1.19
N MET A 78 -5.45 0.10 -1.89
CA MET A 78 -6.15 1.37 -1.75
C MET A 78 -6.74 1.76 -3.10
N VAL A 79 -8.04 2.05 -3.12
CA VAL A 79 -8.71 2.63 -4.28
C VAL A 79 -9.39 3.91 -3.81
N ASP A 80 -9.05 5.01 -4.45
CA ASP A 80 -9.77 6.27 -4.29
C ASP A 80 -10.33 6.63 -5.66
N ASN A 81 -11.62 6.98 -5.71
CA ASN A 81 -12.23 7.48 -6.93
C ASN A 81 -11.85 8.96 -7.20
N GLU A 82 -11.06 9.57 -6.32
CA GLU A 82 -10.27 10.78 -6.52
C GLU A 82 -8.75 10.52 -6.57
N SER A 83 -7.99 11.57 -6.90
CA SER A 83 -6.53 11.50 -6.82
C SER A 83 -6.07 11.40 -5.37
N ILE A 84 -5.43 10.29 -5.00
CA ILE A 84 -4.74 10.11 -3.72
C ILE A 84 -3.68 11.21 -3.58
N ARG A 85 -3.85 12.10 -2.59
CA ARG A 85 -2.97 13.25 -2.39
C ARG A 85 -1.75 12.96 -1.51
N GLY A 86 -1.75 11.83 -0.81
CA GLY A 86 -0.66 11.38 0.05
C GLY A 86 -0.97 10.07 0.73
N VAL A 87 0.08 9.33 1.09
CA VAL A 87 0.02 8.12 1.91
C VAL A 87 1.17 8.21 2.90
N GLU A 88 0.88 7.98 4.19
CA GLU A 88 1.88 7.85 5.24
C GLU A 88 1.83 6.41 5.75
N LEU A 89 3.00 5.76 5.81
CA LEU A 89 3.16 4.39 6.27
C LEU A 89 4.30 4.36 7.28
N ASP A 90 3.96 4.09 8.54
CA ASP A 90 4.94 3.86 9.59
C ASP A 90 5.19 2.37 9.76
N VAL A 91 6.46 1.97 9.74
CA VAL A 91 6.90 0.60 9.96
C VAL A 91 7.73 0.54 11.23
N TYR A 92 7.29 -0.27 12.19
CA TYR A 92 8.00 -0.51 13.45
C TYR A 92 8.49 -1.96 13.50
N HIS A 93 9.71 -2.17 13.99
CA HIS A 93 10.25 -3.50 14.27
C HIS A 93 10.77 -3.57 15.72
N ASN A 94 10.84 -4.79 16.27
CA ASN A 94 11.32 -5.07 17.63
C ASN A 94 12.49 -6.07 17.65
N ALA A 95 13.29 -6.10 16.58
CA ALA A 95 14.42 -7.02 16.40
C ALA A 95 15.52 -6.96 17.49
N GLY A 96 15.46 -5.98 18.40
CA GLY A 96 16.50 -5.75 19.41
C GLY A 96 17.83 -5.38 18.75
N ASP A 97 18.93 -5.60 19.49
CA ASP A 97 20.30 -5.27 19.03
C ASP A 97 20.86 -6.30 18.02
N VAL A 98 20.06 -7.28 17.59
CA VAL A 98 20.50 -8.33 16.66
C VAL A 98 20.56 -7.84 15.21
N LEU A 99 19.78 -6.81 14.86
CA LEU A 99 19.81 -6.18 13.55
C LEU A 99 20.11 -4.70 13.74
N HIS A 100 21.40 -4.34 13.69
CA HIS A 100 21.83 -2.96 13.68
C HIS A 100 21.59 -2.35 12.30
N TYR A 101 20.75 -1.30 12.24
CA TYR A 101 20.51 -0.54 11.01
C TYR A 101 21.00 0.90 11.24
N GLY A 102 22.20 1.21 10.77
CA GLY A 102 22.78 2.55 10.93
C GLY A 102 24.31 2.55 10.82
N PRO A 103 24.92 3.74 10.84
CA PRO A 103 26.38 3.86 10.88
C PRO A 103 26.91 3.25 12.18
N GLU A 104 27.90 2.39 12.03
CA GLU A 104 28.59 1.78 13.16
C GLU A 104 29.51 2.77 13.85
N ALA A 105 29.75 2.55 15.14
CA ALA A 105 30.65 3.39 15.90
C ALA A 105 32.10 3.17 15.46
N TYR A 106 32.79 4.25 15.14
CA TYR A 106 34.23 4.27 14.87
C TYR A 106 34.91 5.38 15.66
N GLU A 107 36.22 5.21 15.87
CA GLU A 107 37.08 6.20 16.49
C GLU A 107 37.58 7.18 15.42
N ASP A 108 36.97 8.37 15.35
CA ASP A 108 37.45 9.46 14.50
C ASP A 108 38.69 10.12 15.15
N ALA A 109 39.88 9.59 14.84
CA ALA A 109 41.12 10.01 15.45
C ALA A 109 41.59 11.38 14.94
N ASN A 110 41.11 11.81 13.77
CA ASN A 110 41.53 13.05 13.13
C ASN A 110 40.46 14.16 13.07
N GLY A 111 39.24 13.87 13.51
CA GLY A 111 38.13 14.82 13.65
C GLY A 111 37.46 15.22 12.34
N ASN A 112 37.57 14.41 11.28
CA ASN A 112 37.04 14.75 9.96
C ASN A 112 35.59 14.29 9.73
N GLY A 113 35.01 13.54 10.68
CA GLY A 113 33.64 13.03 10.62
C GLY A 113 33.43 11.86 9.68
N ASN A 114 34.49 11.18 9.25
CA ASN A 114 34.48 9.96 8.45
C ASN A 114 35.46 8.94 9.03
N TYR A 115 35.22 7.67 8.71
CA TYR A 115 36.14 6.59 9.05
C TYR A 115 37.34 6.56 8.09
N ASP A 116 38.54 6.48 8.66
CA ASP A 116 39.79 6.30 7.94
C ASP A 116 40.41 4.91 8.15
N SER A 117 41.11 4.42 7.11
CA SER A 117 41.78 3.13 7.18
C SER A 117 42.85 3.13 8.28
N GLY A 118 42.66 2.28 9.30
CA GLY A 118 43.53 2.17 10.47
C GLY A 118 42.91 2.69 11.76
N GLU A 119 41.72 3.29 11.69
CA GLU A 119 40.93 3.63 12.87
C GLU A 119 40.23 2.40 13.47
N SER A 120 39.95 2.45 14.77
CA SER A 120 39.19 1.42 15.46
C SER A 120 37.71 1.55 15.07
N PHE A 121 37.05 0.43 14.79
CA PHE A 121 35.60 0.38 14.64
C PHE A 121 35.02 -0.80 15.42
N THR A 122 33.73 -0.70 15.75
CA THR A 122 32.98 -1.81 16.33
C THR A 122 32.02 -2.34 15.28
N ASP A 123 32.32 -3.55 14.81
CA ASP A 123 31.44 -4.33 13.95
C ASP A 123 30.28 -4.89 14.79
N LEU A 124 29.07 -4.46 14.48
CA LEU A 124 27.84 -4.84 15.16
C LEU A 124 26.93 -5.72 14.28
N ASP A 125 27.21 -5.86 12.98
CA ASP A 125 26.38 -6.62 12.04
C ASP A 125 27.04 -7.85 11.39
N GLY A 126 28.35 -8.04 11.52
CA GLY A 126 29.06 -9.33 11.38
C GLY A 126 29.52 -9.73 9.98
#